data_AF-A0A9D0Y1T6-F1
#
_entry.id   AF-A0A9D0Y1T6-F1
#
_cell.length_a   1.000
_cell.length_b   1.000
_cell.length_c   1.000
_cell.angle_alpha   90.00
_cell.angle_beta   90.00
_cell.angle_gamma   90.00
#
_symmetry.space_group_name_H-M   'P 1'
#
loop_
_entity.id
_entity.type
_entity.pdbx_description
1 polymer ?
#
loop_
_entity_poly.entity_id
_entity_poly.type
_entity_poly.pdbx_seq_one_letter_code
_entity_poly.pdbx_strand_id
1 'polypeptide(L)'
;MSFKNISTEVIKENKNKWLPRIFIILFACLIILFPLPSFEGAKDGLLLWFNTVLPTLLPFMIISNLIINTGLANILGKFLYPVFRVFFRLSPNACYPVLIGFLSGIPVSAKAISDLVSKDDLSVNEGQYILSFSNNPSPIFIMTFIAVSQLHMPSIRFHLLFINYISGLIAALIYFKLIPLSKNISSKKYYISTQEL
;
A
#
# COMPACT_ATOMS: atom_id res chain seq x y z
N MET A 1 20.90 -7.97 -9.55
CA MET A 1 20.85 -8.90 -8.40
C MET A 1 19.44 -9.46 -8.38
N SER A 2 19.29 -10.76 -8.65
CA SER A 2 17.99 -11.40 -9.00
C SER A 2 17.03 -11.40 -7.80
N PHE A 3 15.74 -11.10 -8.06
CA PHE A 3 14.61 -11.11 -7.10
C PHE A 3 14.57 -12.31 -6.16
N LYS A 4 15.14 -13.45 -6.57
CA LYS A 4 15.22 -14.69 -5.80
C LYS A 4 15.97 -14.51 -4.46
N ASN A 5 17.02 -13.70 -4.44
CA ASN A 5 17.88 -13.56 -3.25
C ASN A 5 17.26 -12.68 -2.15
N ILE A 6 16.34 -11.79 -2.49
CA ILE A 6 15.68 -10.90 -1.53
C ILE A 6 14.58 -11.65 -0.77
N SER A 7 13.87 -12.56 -1.43
CA SER A 7 12.88 -13.42 -0.78
C SER A 7 13.48 -14.30 0.33
N THR A 8 14.74 -14.71 0.16
CA THR A 8 15.47 -15.55 1.12
C THR A 8 16.06 -14.79 2.31
N GLU A 9 16.36 -13.48 2.19
CA GLU A 9 16.90 -12.69 3.32
C GLU A 9 15.80 -12.09 4.21
N VAL A 10 14.64 -11.74 3.64
CA VAL A 10 13.50 -11.17 4.40
C VAL A 10 12.80 -12.23 5.26
N ILE A 11 12.84 -13.51 4.85
CA ILE A 11 12.34 -14.63 5.64
C ILE A 11 13.51 -15.26 6.41
N LYS A 12 13.98 -14.56 7.45
CA LYS A 12 14.70 -15.27 8.52
C LYS A 12 13.67 -16.18 9.18
N GLU A 13 13.67 -17.47 8.82
CA GLU A 13 12.72 -18.44 9.36
C GLU A 13 12.72 -18.38 10.89
N ASN A 14 11.64 -17.87 11.45
CA ASN A 14 11.39 -17.97 12.87
C ASN A 14 11.22 -19.46 13.21
N LYS A 15 12.13 -20.02 14.01
CA LYS A 15 12.14 -21.45 14.37
C LYS A 15 10.89 -21.89 15.14
N ASN A 16 10.09 -20.95 15.66
CA ASN A 16 8.87 -21.24 16.41
C ASN A 16 7.63 -21.44 15.51
N LYS A 17 7.67 -22.48 14.66
CA LYS A 17 6.54 -22.86 13.76
C LYS A 17 5.30 -23.40 14.50
N TRP A 18 5.39 -23.65 15.82
CA TRP A 18 4.30 -24.20 16.63
C TRP A 18 3.18 -23.18 16.90
N LEU A 19 3.54 -21.91 17.12
CA LEU A 19 2.58 -20.86 17.41
C LEU A 19 1.53 -20.66 16.28
N PRO A 20 1.91 -20.49 14.99
CA PRO A 20 0.92 -20.35 13.92
C PRO A 20 0.07 -21.62 13.74
N ARG A 21 0.63 -22.81 13.99
CA ARG A 21 -0.13 -24.08 13.92
C ARG A 21 -1.23 -24.14 14.97
N ILE A 22 -0.95 -23.69 16.20
CA ILE A 22 -1.94 -23.61 17.28
C ILE A 22 -3.07 -22.64 16.89
N PHE A 23 -2.75 -21.47 16.34
CA PHE A 23 -3.76 -20.52 15.86
C PHE A 23 -4.65 -21.10 14.75
N ILE A 24 -4.06 -21.83 13.80
CA ILE A 24 -4.82 -22.49 12.73
C ILE A 24 -5.77 -23.54 13.30
N ILE A 25 -5.30 -24.39 14.20
CA ILE A 25 -6.14 -25.43 14.85
C ILE A 25 -7.26 -24.77 15.65
N LEU A 26 -6.95 -23.74 16.45
CA LEU A 26 -7.95 -22.99 17.22
C LEU A 26 -9.01 -22.38 16.31
N PHE A 27 -8.60 -21.72 15.22
CA PHE A 27 -9.52 -21.12 14.26
C PHE A 27 -10.42 -22.17 13.60
N ALA A 28 -9.86 -23.31 13.21
CA ALA A 28 -10.63 -24.43 12.66
C ALA A 28 -11.63 -25.00 13.68
N CYS A 29 -11.23 -25.17 14.94
CA CYS A 29 -12.13 -25.58 16.01
C CYS A 29 -13.27 -24.58 16.22
N LEU A 30 -12.99 -23.27 16.19
CA LEU A 30 -14.02 -22.23 16.33
C LEU A 30 -15.05 -22.28 15.18
N ILE A 31 -14.61 -22.53 13.95
CA ILE A 31 -15.53 -22.70 12.80
C ILE A 31 -16.45 -23.90 12.99
N ILE A 32 -15.90 -25.02 13.47
CA ILE A 32 -16.66 -26.27 13.68
C ILE A 32 -17.64 -26.13 14.86
N LEU A 33 -17.21 -25.48 15.95
CA LEU A 33 -18.03 -25.28 17.15
C LEU A 33 -19.14 -24.23 16.94
N PHE A 34 -18.91 -23.22 16.08
CA PHE A 34 -19.84 -22.13 15.79
C PHE A 34 -20.09 -21.96 14.29
N PRO A 35 -20.74 -22.94 13.63
CA PRO A 35 -20.88 -22.94 12.17
C PRO A 35 -21.80 -21.84 11.65
N LEU A 36 -22.88 -21.51 12.38
CA LEU A 36 -23.83 -20.44 11.98
C LEU A 36 -23.16 -19.06 11.96
N PRO A 37 -22.56 -18.56 13.07
CA PRO A 37 -21.86 -17.28 13.07
C PRO A 37 -20.71 -17.24 12.05
N SER A 38 -20.01 -18.37 11.86
CA SER A 38 -18.91 -18.46 10.88
C SER A 38 -19.42 -18.34 9.45
N PHE A 39 -20.55 -18.97 9.13
CA PHE A 39 -21.18 -18.89 7.82
C PHE A 39 -21.73 -17.48 7.53
N GLU A 40 -22.44 -16.88 8.50
CA GLU A 40 -22.97 -15.52 8.37
C GLU A 40 -21.83 -14.50 8.21
N GLY A 41 -20.79 -14.58 9.04
CA GLY A 41 -19.63 -13.71 8.91
C GLY A 41 -18.89 -13.87 7.57
N ALA A 42 -18.78 -15.09 7.06
CA ALA A 42 -18.19 -15.34 5.73
C ALA A 42 -19.07 -14.76 4.60
N LYS A 43 -20.39 -14.90 4.69
CA LYS A 43 -21.35 -14.32 3.74
C LYS A 43 -21.28 -12.80 3.74
N ASP A 44 -21.28 -12.19 4.92
CA ASP A 44 -21.20 -10.73 5.06
C ASP A 44 -19.87 -10.20 4.54
N GLY A 45 -18.76 -10.88 4.83
CA GLY A 45 -17.45 -10.57 4.28
C GLY A 45 -17.41 -10.66 2.74
N LEU A 46 -18.04 -11.69 2.16
CA LEU A 46 -18.13 -11.85 0.71
C LEU A 46 -18.99 -10.75 0.07
N LEU A 47 -20.16 -10.45 0.64
CA LEU A 47 -21.05 -9.39 0.15
C LEU A 47 -20.41 -8.01 0.30
N LEU A 48 -19.66 -7.77 1.38
CA LEU A 48 -18.86 -6.56 1.57
C LEU A 48 -17.82 -6.42 0.46
N TRP A 49 -17.05 -7.48 0.20
CA TRP A 49 -16.06 -7.46 -0.85
C TRP A 49 -16.70 -7.20 -2.22
N PHE A 50 -17.79 -7.89 -2.54
CA PHE A 50 -18.46 -7.77 -3.82
C PHE A 50 -19.13 -6.40 -4.02
N ASN A 51 -19.87 -5.90 -3.03
CA ASN A 51 -20.65 -4.66 -3.18
C ASN A 51 -19.83 -3.38 -2.98
N THR A 52 -18.72 -3.45 -2.24
CA THR A 52 -17.92 -2.27 -1.90
C THR A 52 -16.52 -2.35 -2.49
N VAL A 53 -15.77 -3.41 -2.17
CA VAL A 53 -14.34 -3.48 -2.48
C VAL A 53 -14.10 -3.66 -3.98
N LEU A 54 -14.80 -4.59 -4.62
CA LEU A 54 -14.66 -4.87 -6.05
C LEU A 54 -14.99 -3.65 -6.94
N PRO A 55 -16.18 -3.02 -6.84
CA PRO A 55 -16.53 -1.88 -7.71
C PRO A 55 -15.68 -0.64 -7.44
N THR A 56 -15.14 -0.47 -6.23
CA THR A 56 -14.27 0.66 -5.94
C THR A 56 -12.84 0.43 -6.38
N LEU A 57 -12.24 -0.73 -6.08
CA LEU A 57 -10.81 -0.96 -6.35
C LEU A 57 -10.51 -1.37 -7.79
N LEU A 58 -11.38 -2.17 -8.43
CA LEU A 58 -11.09 -2.72 -9.75
C LEU A 58 -10.82 -1.62 -10.80
N PRO A 59 -11.62 -0.54 -10.90
CA PRO A 59 -11.33 0.56 -11.83
C PRO A 59 -9.97 1.22 -11.55
N PHE A 60 -9.64 1.48 -10.28
CA PHE A 60 -8.34 2.06 -9.92
C PHE A 60 -7.17 1.13 -10.24
N MET A 61 -7.32 -0.18 -10.04
CA MET A 61 -6.28 -1.16 -10.38
C MET A 61 -6.04 -1.21 -11.89
N ILE A 62 -7.09 -1.19 -12.71
CA ILE A 62 -6.97 -1.18 -14.18
C ILE A 62 -6.30 0.12 -14.64
N ILE A 63 -6.82 1.27 -14.19
CA ILE A 63 -6.27 2.58 -14.55
C ILE A 63 -4.82 2.71 -14.09
N SER A 64 -4.49 2.27 -12.87
CA SER A 64 -3.13 2.34 -12.36
C SER A 64 -2.15 1.49 -13.19
N ASN A 65 -2.55 0.27 -13.57
CA ASN A 65 -1.74 -0.54 -14.47
C ASN A 65 -1.54 0.14 -15.84
N LEU A 66 -2.57 0.77 -16.41
CA LEU A 66 -2.44 1.53 -17.66
C LEU A 66 -1.46 2.71 -17.49
N ILE A 67 -1.57 3.49 -16.41
CA ILE A 67 -0.69 4.63 -16.13
C ILE A 67 0.77 4.17 -15.96
N ILE A 68 1.01 3.06 -15.28
CA ILE A 68 2.35 2.49 -15.08
C ILE A 68 2.92 1.92 -16.39
N ASN A 69 2.11 1.23 -17.21
CA ASN A 69 2.56 0.60 -18.44
C ASN A 69 2.75 1.59 -19.60
N THR A 70 2.03 2.71 -19.60
CA THR A 70 2.19 3.80 -20.59
C THR A 70 3.31 4.77 -20.24
N GLY A 71 3.94 4.64 -19.08
CA GLY A 71 4.97 5.58 -18.60
C GLY A 71 4.43 6.89 -18.04
N LEU A 72 3.11 7.10 -18.04
CA LEU A 72 2.46 8.30 -17.49
C LEU A 72 2.72 8.47 -15.98
N ALA A 73 2.94 7.36 -15.27
CA ALA A 73 3.37 7.37 -13.86
C ALA A 73 4.62 8.24 -13.63
N ASN A 74 5.59 8.21 -14.56
CA ASN A 74 6.83 8.98 -14.44
C ASN A 74 6.57 10.48 -14.67
N ILE A 75 5.65 10.83 -15.57
CA ILE A 75 5.28 12.22 -15.85
C ILE A 75 4.56 12.83 -14.64
N LEU A 76 3.56 12.12 -14.11
CA LEU A 76 2.85 12.52 -12.90
C LEU A 76 3.80 12.58 -11.69
N GLY A 77 4.71 11.62 -11.59
CA GLY A 77 5.72 11.58 -10.54
C GLY A 77 6.64 12.80 -10.56
N LYS A 78 7.15 13.19 -11.74
CA LYS A 78 7.97 14.40 -11.91
C LYS A 78 7.21 15.69 -11.55
N PHE A 79 5.94 15.79 -11.92
CA PHE A 79 5.11 16.95 -11.58
C PHE A 79 4.90 17.10 -10.07
N LEU A 80 4.72 15.98 -9.37
CA LEU A 80 4.49 15.95 -7.91
C LEU A 80 5.78 15.99 -7.09
N TYR A 81 6.90 15.60 -7.69
CA TYR A 81 8.22 15.55 -7.07
C TYR A 81 8.61 16.77 -6.22
N PRO A 82 8.43 18.04 -6.63
CA PRO A 82 8.83 19.18 -5.81
C PRO A 82 8.16 19.19 -4.42
N VAL A 83 6.91 18.73 -4.32
CA VAL A 83 6.19 18.65 -3.04
C VAL A 83 6.68 17.42 -2.27
N PHE A 84 6.62 16.24 -2.88
CA PHE A 84 6.93 14.97 -2.21
C PHE A 84 8.41 14.84 -1.81
N ARG A 85 9.33 15.47 -2.53
CA ARG A 85 10.75 15.50 -2.18
C ARG A 85 10.98 16.20 -0.85
N VAL A 86 10.30 17.32 -0.59
CA VAL A 86 10.48 18.12 0.62
C VAL A 86 9.96 17.36 1.84
N PHE A 87 8.78 16.74 1.71
CA PHE A 87 8.14 16.04 2.83
C PHE A 87 8.69 14.62 3.07
N PHE A 88 9.01 13.87 2.01
CA PHE A 88 9.28 12.42 2.11
C PHE A 88 10.65 11.98 1.58
N ARG A 89 11.44 12.87 0.93
CA ARG A 89 12.76 12.57 0.34
C ARG A 89 12.76 11.34 -0.58
N LEU A 90 11.75 11.24 -1.43
CA LEU A 90 11.54 10.15 -2.37
C LEU A 90 12.21 10.40 -3.72
N SER A 91 12.40 9.36 -4.53
CA SER A 91 12.72 9.50 -5.96
C SER A 91 11.50 10.04 -6.75
N PRO A 92 11.71 10.60 -7.95
CA PRO A 92 10.60 11.03 -8.80
C PRO A 92 9.60 9.91 -9.12
N ASN A 93 10.08 8.68 -9.29
CA ASN A 93 9.25 7.52 -9.62
C ASN A 93 8.38 7.06 -8.44
N ALA A 94 8.81 7.35 -7.21
CA ALA A 94 8.08 7.03 -5.98
C ALA A 94 6.88 7.95 -5.71
N CYS A 95 6.78 9.09 -6.39
CA CYS A 95 5.71 10.07 -6.16
C CYS A 95 4.34 9.55 -6.63
N TYR A 96 4.29 8.81 -7.75
CA TYR A 96 3.03 8.24 -8.25
C TYR A 96 2.44 7.17 -7.31
N PRO A 97 3.20 6.17 -6.83
CA PRO A 97 2.71 5.18 -5.86
C PRO A 97 2.20 5.78 -4.55
N VAL A 98 2.85 6.85 -4.07
CA VAL A 98 2.37 7.56 -2.89
C VAL A 98 1.04 8.25 -3.18
N LEU A 99 0.92 8.95 -4.31
CA LEU A 99 -0.32 9.61 -4.71
C LEU A 99 -1.46 8.60 -4.84
N ILE A 100 -1.26 7.53 -5.61
CA ILE A 100 -2.30 6.53 -5.84
C ILE A 100 -2.67 5.82 -4.53
N GLY A 101 -1.71 5.63 -3.61
CA GLY A 101 -2.00 5.09 -2.28
C GLY A 101 -2.84 6.02 -1.40
N PHE A 102 -2.58 7.32 -1.41
CA PHE A 102 -3.43 8.27 -0.69
C PHE A 102 -4.83 8.40 -1.29
N LEU A 103 -5.03 8.08 -2.57
CA LEU A 103 -6.34 8.18 -3.23
C LEU A 103 -7.13 6.86 -3.18
N SER A 104 -6.47 5.75 -3.45
CA SER A 104 -7.12 4.43 -3.66
C SER A 104 -6.81 3.40 -2.57
N GLY A 105 -5.86 3.72 -1.68
CA GLY A 105 -5.54 2.94 -0.50
C GLY A 105 -4.62 1.74 -0.72
N ILE A 106 -4.53 0.93 0.34
CA ILE A 106 -3.62 -0.19 0.57
C ILE A 106 -3.40 -1.15 -0.62
N PRO A 107 -4.45 -1.74 -1.24
CA PRO A 107 -4.23 -2.80 -2.23
C PRO A 107 -3.66 -2.27 -3.55
N VAL A 108 -4.10 -1.08 -3.97
CA VAL A 108 -3.64 -0.46 -5.22
C VAL A 108 -2.24 0.12 -5.03
N SER A 109 -1.95 0.74 -3.88
CA SER A 109 -0.58 1.23 -3.59
C SER A 109 0.41 0.09 -3.55
N ALA A 110 0.11 -1.00 -2.83
CA ALA A 110 0.99 -2.16 -2.74
C ALA A 110 1.27 -2.78 -4.12
N LYS A 111 0.25 -2.87 -4.98
CA LYS A 111 0.42 -3.35 -6.36
C LYS A 111 1.27 -2.40 -7.19
N ALA A 112 1.00 -1.11 -7.17
CA ALA A 112 1.77 -0.11 -7.92
C ALA A 112 3.24 -0.08 -7.51
N ILE A 113 3.52 -0.18 -6.20
CA ILE A 113 4.88 -0.29 -5.66
C ILE A 113 5.53 -1.57 -6.17
N SER A 114 4.85 -2.71 -6.05
CA SER A 114 5.36 -4.01 -6.53
C SER A 114 5.69 -3.98 -8.03
N ASP A 115 4.85 -3.35 -8.84
CA ASP A 115 5.06 -3.25 -10.30
C ASP A 115 6.28 -2.40 -10.65
N LEU A 116 6.46 -1.25 -9.99
CA LEU A 116 7.61 -0.39 -10.24
C LEU A 116 8.91 -0.99 -9.69
N VAL A 117 8.85 -1.74 -8.59
CA VAL A 117 10.00 -2.51 -8.10
C VAL A 117 10.34 -3.64 -9.08
N SER A 118 9.33 -4.30 -9.65
CA SER A 118 9.53 -5.37 -10.66
C SER A 118 10.09 -4.85 -11.98
N LYS A 119 9.90 -3.57 -12.29
CA LYS A 119 10.44 -2.88 -13.48
C LYS A 119 11.80 -2.20 -13.26
N ASP A 120 12.40 -2.37 -12.08
CA ASP A 120 13.61 -1.68 -11.63
C ASP A 120 13.48 -0.13 -11.67
N ASP A 121 12.25 0.40 -11.66
CA ASP A 121 11.98 1.84 -11.58
C ASP A 121 11.94 2.34 -10.13
N LEU A 122 11.78 1.43 -9.16
CA LEU A 122 11.95 1.63 -7.72
C LEU A 122 12.86 0.58 -7.11
N SER A 123 13.66 0.98 -6.11
CA SER A 123 14.40 0.01 -5.30
C SER A 123 13.47 -0.69 -4.29
N VAL A 124 13.82 -1.92 -3.89
CA VAL A 124 13.06 -2.66 -2.86
C VAL A 124 12.99 -1.87 -1.55
N ASN A 125 14.09 -1.24 -1.12
CA ASN A 125 14.14 -0.46 0.11
C ASN A 125 13.21 0.76 0.03
N GLU A 126 13.19 1.44 -1.11
CA GLU A 126 12.30 2.57 -1.34
C GLU A 126 10.83 2.11 -1.41
N GLY A 127 10.56 0.97 -2.03
CA GLY A 127 9.23 0.36 -2.03
C GLY A 127 8.74 0.03 -0.61
N GLN A 128 9.58 -0.58 0.23
CA GLN A 128 9.26 -0.88 1.63
C GLN A 128 9.00 0.39 2.45
N TYR A 129 9.79 1.45 2.21
CA TYR A 129 9.55 2.75 2.83
C TYR A 129 8.20 3.33 2.42
N ILE A 130 7.86 3.32 1.13
CA ILE A 130 6.55 3.83 0.67
C ILE A 130 5.42 3.00 1.29
N LEU A 131 5.55 1.68 1.33
CA LEU A 131 4.59 0.76 1.95
C LEU A 131 4.32 1.08 3.41
N SER A 132 5.31 1.56 4.18
CA SER A 132 5.14 1.80 5.61
C SER A 132 4.15 2.93 5.93
N PHE A 133 3.94 3.88 5.01
CA PHE A 133 3.06 5.03 5.25
C PHE A 133 1.95 5.23 4.22
N SER A 134 2.06 4.62 3.03
CA SER A 134 0.99 4.63 2.01
C SER A 134 -0.07 3.55 2.26
N ASN A 135 0.05 2.80 3.36
CA ASN A 135 -0.87 1.76 3.80
C ASN A 135 -2.09 2.30 4.56
N ASN A 136 -2.74 3.34 4.03
CA ASN A 136 -3.98 3.88 4.62
C ASN A 136 -5.20 3.40 3.83
N PRO A 137 -6.35 3.16 4.48
CA PRO A 137 -7.61 2.97 3.75
C PRO A 137 -7.94 4.21 2.91
N SER A 138 -8.61 4.01 1.77
CA SER A 138 -8.92 5.13 0.87
C SER A 138 -9.84 6.15 1.54
N PRO A 139 -9.80 7.45 1.16
CA PRO A 139 -10.66 8.47 1.75
C PRO A 139 -12.14 8.14 1.57
N ILE A 140 -12.50 7.60 0.40
CA ILE A 140 -13.87 7.20 0.08
C ILE A 140 -14.31 6.04 0.98
N PHE A 141 -13.44 5.05 1.23
CA PHE A 141 -13.76 3.96 2.14
C PHE A 141 -14.00 4.46 3.57
N ILE A 142 -13.14 5.36 4.07
CA ILE A 142 -13.31 5.94 5.41
C ILE A 142 -14.58 6.78 5.49
N MET A 143 -14.78 7.69 4.54
CA MET A 143 -15.88 8.66 4.61
C MET A 143 -17.24 8.03 4.32
N THR A 144 -17.32 7.10 3.39
CA THR A 144 -18.60 6.49 3.00
C THR A 144 -18.83 5.22 3.81
N PHE A 145 -18.00 4.20 3.64
CA PHE A 145 -18.27 2.90 4.23
C PHE A 145 -18.20 2.96 5.76
N ILE A 146 -17.10 3.47 6.33
CA ILE A 146 -16.94 3.50 7.79
C ILE A 146 -17.90 4.53 8.41
N ALA A 147 -17.81 5.80 8.01
CA ALA A 147 -18.55 6.85 8.70
C ALA A 147 -20.06 6.84 8.41
N VAL A 148 -20.48 6.66 7.15
CA VAL A 148 -21.90 6.73 6.77
C VAL A 148 -22.59 5.38 6.87
N SER A 149 -22.01 4.32 6.30
CA SER A 149 -22.68 3.02 6.22
C SER A 149 -22.59 2.19 7.50
N GLN A 150 -21.44 2.19 8.19
CA GLN A 150 -21.24 1.35 9.38
C GLN A 150 -21.53 2.10 10.69
N LEU A 151 -20.99 3.30 10.85
CA LEU A 151 -21.16 4.09 12.08
C LEU A 151 -22.43 4.94 12.08
N HIS A 152 -23.07 5.12 10.92
CA HIS A 152 -24.24 5.99 10.75
C HIS A 152 -24.03 7.43 11.26
N MET A 153 -22.78 7.91 11.23
CA MET A 153 -22.34 9.21 11.73
C MET A 153 -21.59 9.97 10.63
N PRO A 154 -22.30 10.63 9.69
CA PRO A 154 -21.65 11.38 8.59
C PRO A 154 -20.78 12.54 9.09
N SER A 155 -21.06 13.09 10.28
CA SER A 155 -20.34 14.23 10.87
C SER A 155 -18.87 13.91 11.23
N ILE A 156 -18.54 12.65 11.53
CA ILE A 156 -17.19 12.25 11.95
C ILE A 156 -16.27 11.90 10.77
N ARG A 157 -16.78 11.89 9.53
CA ARG A 157 -16.03 11.42 8.34
C ARG A 157 -14.66 12.10 8.16
N PHE A 158 -14.60 13.42 8.39
CA PHE A 158 -13.36 14.19 8.26
C PHE A 158 -12.42 13.98 9.46
N HIS A 159 -12.97 13.75 10.65
CA HIS A 159 -12.17 13.43 11.85
C HIS A 159 -11.48 12.08 11.68
N LEU A 160 -12.21 11.06 11.21
CA LEU A 160 -11.65 9.73 10.91
C LEU A 160 -10.58 9.81 9.83
N LEU A 161 -10.84 10.56 8.75
CA LEU A 161 -9.86 10.77 7.69
C LEU A 161 -8.59 11.42 8.22
N PHE A 162 -8.73 12.48 9.02
CA PHE A 162 -7.61 13.21 9.59
C PHE A 162 -6.74 12.33 10.48
N ILE A 163 -7.34 11.58 11.42
CA ILE A 163 -6.59 10.71 12.33
C ILE A 163 -5.81 9.63 11.56
N ASN A 164 -6.43 8.98 10.57
CA ASN A 164 -5.77 7.94 9.78
C ASN A 164 -4.59 8.49 8.97
N TYR A 165 -4.78 9.62 8.28
CA TYR A 165 -3.75 10.17 7.40
C TYR A 165 -2.60 10.81 8.19
N ILE A 166 -2.89 11.44 9.33
CA ILE A 166 -1.85 11.93 10.24
C ILE A 166 -1.06 10.77 10.84
N SER A 167 -1.71 9.66 11.20
CA SER A 167 -1.01 8.45 11.66
C SER A 167 -0.03 7.94 10.60
N GLY A 168 -0.46 7.84 9.33
CA GLY A 168 0.42 7.48 8.22
C GLY A 168 1.59 8.47 8.05
N LEU A 169 1.34 9.77 8.14
CA LEU A 169 2.39 10.78 8.06
C LEU A 169 3.43 10.63 9.19
N ILE A 170 2.97 10.42 10.42
CA ILE A 170 3.85 10.19 11.58
C ILE A 170 4.66 8.91 11.37
N ALA A 171 4.04 7.83 10.86
CA ALA A 171 4.75 6.60 10.54
C ALA A 171 5.85 6.82 9.50
N ALA A 172 5.60 7.65 8.47
CA ALA A 172 6.62 8.03 7.49
C ALA A 172 7.81 8.74 8.15
N LEU A 173 7.54 9.71 9.04
CA LEU A 173 8.58 10.47 9.75
C LEU A 173 9.40 9.58 10.70
N ILE A 174 8.76 8.65 11.41
CA ILE A 174 9.42 7.71 12.31
C ILE A 174 10.30 6.75 11.49
N TYR A 175 9.74 6.14 10.45
CA TYR A 175 10.49 5.21 9.60
C TYR A 175 11.69 5.89 8.95
N PHE A 176 11.51 7.12 8.48
CA PHE A 176 12.59 7.95 7.92
C PHE A 176 13.72 8.18 8.94
N LYS A 177 13.39 8.41 10.22
CA LYS A 177 14.39 8.62 11.28
C LYS A 177 15.13 7.33 11.66
N LEU A 178 14.46 6.19 11.56
CA LEU A 178 15.01 4.88 11.96
C LEU A 178 15.85 4.23 10.86
N ILE A 179 15.48 4.40 9.59
CA ILE A 179 16.16 3.79 8.45
C ILE A 179 16.72 4.93 7.59
N PRO A 180 18.04 5.23 7.68
CA PRO A 180 18.65 6.13 6.73
C PRO A 180 18.56 5.49 5.35
N LEU A 181 17.60 5.98 4.56
CA LEU A 181 17.46 5.72 3.14
C LEU A 181 18.86 5.81 2.49
N SER A 182 19.40 4.67 2.09
CA SER A 182 20.76 4.56 1.53
C SER A 182 20.90 5.55 0.37
N LYS A 183 22.00 6.32 0.34
CA LYS A 183 22.29 7.37 -0.66
C LYS A 183 22.28 6.91 -2.13
N ASN A 184 22.12 5.61 -2.40
CA ASN A 184 22.03 5.03 -3.75
C ASN A 184 20.66 5.20 -4.45
N ILE A 185 19.76 6.02 -3.91
CA ILE A 185 18.41 6.29 -4.48
C ILE A 185 18.46 7.02 -5.84
N SER A 186 19.64 7.50 -6.27
CA SER A 186 19.75 8.45 -7.38
C SER A 186 20.36 7.95 -8.70
N SER A 187 21.00 6.80 -8.82
CA SER A 187 22.11 6.68 -9.80
C SER A 187 22.09 5.51 -10.77
N LYS A 188 21.03 5.32 -11.59
CA LYS A 188 21.29 4.66 -12.88
C LYS A 188 20.43 5.02 -14.09
N LYS A 189 19.14 5.35 -13.96
CA LYS A 189 18.27 5.52 -15.14
C LYS A 189 18.04 6.98 -15.58
N TYR A 190 18.06 7.94 -14.65
CA TYR A 190 17.77 9.35 -14.95
C TYR A 190 18.90 10.09 -15.66
N TYR A 191 20.17 9.76 -15.36
CA TYR A 191 21.32 10.42 -16.00
C TYR A 191 21.51 10.04 -17.47
N ILE A 192 21.06 8.85 -17.87
CA ILE A 192 21.22 8.36 -19.25
C ILE A 192 20.21 9.06 -20.18
N SER A 193 18.95 9.29 -19.74
CA SER A 193 17.94 9.96 -20.56
C SER A 193 18.14 11.47 -20.74
N THR A 194 18.96 12.11 -19.90
CA THR A 194 19.28 13.55 -20.00
C THR A 194 20.57 13.83 -20.78
N GLN A 195 21.26 12.81 -21.28
CA GLN A 195 22.41 12.96 -22.19
C GLN A 195 22.04 12.70 -23.66
N GLU A 196 20.80 12.28 -23.94
CA GLU A 196 20.28 12.02 -25.31
C GLU A 196 19.21 13.04 -25.76
N LEU A 197 19.11 14.19 -25.08
CA LEU A 197 18.32 15.37 -25.49
C LEU A 197 19.24 16.59 -25.52
#